data_AF-A0A7C3WK63-F1
#
_entry.id   AF-A0A7C3WK63-F1
#
_cell.length_a   1.000
_cell.length_b   1.000
_cell.length_c   1.000
_cell.angle_alpha   90.00
_cell.angle_beta   90.00
_cell.angle_gamma   90.00
#
_symmetry.space_group_name_H-M   'P 1'
#
loop_
_entity.id
_entity.type
_entity.pdbx_description
1 polymer ?
#
loop_
_entity_poly.entity_id
_entity_poly.type
_entity_poly.pdbx_seq_one_letter_code
_entity_poly.pdbx_strand_id
1 'polypeptide(L)'
;MAGVKMIRLKSIRDLVHVLGASQVPLVHHIQVDSSHVYFVPIVISSDSSVVYYYASETSLDGSFLLFDSFTGEVSISKSWVSDSKYMLVPIVEVDSQNIIPEKLLLRELSASKRNLRGGTASSTQP
;
A
#
# COMPACT_ATOMS: atom_id res chain seq x y z
N MET A 1 14.91 3.76 20.14
CA MET A 1 13.65 3.88 19.38
C MET A 1 13.66 2.79 18.34
N ALA A 2 12.72 1.85 18.45
CA ALA A 2 12.37 0.90 17.41
C ALA A 2 12.28 1.61 16.05
N GLY A 3 13.06 1.18 15.07
CA GLY A 3 13.05 1.79 13.75
C GLY A 3 11.97 1.17 12.88
N VAL A 4 11.03 1.95 12.38
CA VAL A 4 10.14 1.51 11.30
C VAL A 4 10.96 1.36 10.02
N LYS A 5 10.91 0.16 9.43
CA LYS A 5 11.42 -0.09 8.09
C LYS A 5 10.27 -0.02 7.10
N MET A 6 10.49 0.58 5.95
CA MET A 6 9.47 0.72 4.91
C MET A 6 9.86 -0.08 3.68
N ILE A 7 8.91 -0.82 3.12
CA ILE A 7 9.06 -1.56 1.87
C ILE A 7 8.01 -1.03 0.89
N ARG A 8 8.47 -0.38 -0.17
CA ARG A 8 7.60 0.07 -1.26
C ARG A 8 7.29 -1.09 -2.20
N LEU A 9 6.02 -1.28 -2.48
CA LEU A 9 5.53 -2.27 -3.41
C LEU A 9 5.26 -1.65 -4.78
N LYS A 10 5.34 -2.48 -5.82
CA LYS A 10 5.13 -2.05 -7.20
C LYS A 10 3.64 -1.88 -7.53
N SER A 11 2.79 -2.70 -6.91
CA SER A 11 1.35 -2.72 -7.20
C SER A 11 0.51 -2.98 -5.95
N ILE A 12 -0.79 -2.64 -6.03
CA ILE A 12 -1.77 -3.00 -5.00
C ILE A 12 -1.90 -4.53 -4.87
N ARG A 13 -1.69 -5.27 -5.96
CA ARG A 13 -1.68 -6.74 -5.95
C ARG A 13 -0.61 -7.29 -5.01
N ASP A 14 0.59 -6.73 -5.05
CA ASP A 14 1.67 -7.14 -4.15
C ASP A 14 1.30 -6.85 -2.68
N LEU A 15 0.58 -5.75 -2.41
CA LEU A 15 0.11 -5.42 -1.06
C LEU A 15 -0.90 -6.45 -0.54
N VAL A 16 -1.82 -6.89 -1.41
CA VAL A 16 -2.77 -7.96 -1.12
C VAL A 16 -2.06 -9.29 -0.87
N HIS A 17 -1.00 -9.62 -1.61
CA HIS A 17 -0.21 -10.82 -1.34
C HIS A 17 0.47 -10.78 0.03
N VAL A 18 0.95 -9.61 0.47
CA VAL A 18 1.49 -9.43 1.83
C VAL A 18 0.41 -9.70 2.89
N LEU A 19 -0.83 -9.27 2.64
CA LEU A 19 -1.96 -9.51 3.55
C LEU A 19 -2.31 -10.99 3.71
N GLY A 20 -2.05 -11.82 2.70
CA GLY A 20 -2.19 -13.27 2.83
C GLY A 20 -1.35 -13.88 3.95
N ALA A 21 -0.30 -13.18 4.40
CA ALA A 21 0.53 -13.55 5.55
C ALA A 21 0.19 -12.76 6.83
N SER A 22 -0.75 -11.81 6.79
CA SER A 22 -1.17 -10.99 7.92
C SER A 22 -2.25 -11.68 8.75
N GLN A 23 -2.23 -11.49 10.07
CA GLN A 23 -3.29 -11.97 10.97
C GLN A 23 -4.59 -11.18 10.82
N VAL A 24 -4.49 -9.90 10.44
CA VAL A 24 -5.63 -9.00 10.23
C VAL A 24 -5.56 -8.48 8.80
N PRO A 25 -6.39 -9.00 7.88
CA PRO A 25 -6.31 -8.65 6.47
C PRO A 25 -7.04 -7.32 6.21
N LEU A 26 -6.45 -6.19 6.61
CA LEU A 26 -6.93 -4.85 6.28
C LEU A 26 -5.82 -3.99 5.68
N VAL A 27 -6.20 -3.01 4.86
CA VAL A 27 -5.31 -1.99 4.34
C VAL A 27 -5.64 -0.67 5.00
N HIS A 28 -4.64 0.04 5.49
CA HIS A 28 -4.80 1.43 5.88
C HIS A 28 -4.57 2.34 4.68
N HIS A 29 -5.40 3.37 4.53
CA HIS A 29 -5.22 4.42 3.53
C HIS A 29 -5.06 5.78 4.21
N ILE A 30 -4.05 6.53 3.79
CA ILE A 30 -3.85 7.94 4.17
C ILE A 30 -3.41 8.73 2.95
N GLN A 31 -3.89 9.97 2.85
CA GLN A 31 -3.39 10.92 1.86
C GLN A 31 -2.23 11.72 2.45
N VAL A 32 -1.11 11.74 1.73
CA VAL A 32 0.07 12.54 2.06
C VAL A 32 0.43 13.40 0.85
N ASP A 33 0.32 14.72 1.00
CA ASP A 33 0.33 15.68 -0.11
C ASP A 33 -0.69 15.28 -1.21
N SER A 34 -0.20 15.02 -2.42
CA SER A 34 -0.97 14.56 -3.58
C SER A 34 -0.90 13.05 -3.80
N SER A 35 -0.37 12.28 -2.84
CA SER A 35 -0.19 10.84 -2.98
C SER A 35 -1.12 10.08 -2.03
N HIS A 36 -1.81 9.08 -2.55
CA HIS A 36 -2.59 8.12 -1.80
C HIS A 36 -1.69 6.96 -1.39
N VAL A 37 -1.54 6.75 -0.08
CA VAL A 37 -0.67 5.72 0.49
C VAL A 37 -1.51 4.64 1.13
N TYR A 38 -1.37 3.42 0.60
CA TYR A 38 -2.02 2.21 1.08
C TYR A 38 -0.97 1.35 1.79
N PHE A 39 -1.17 1.01 3.05
CA PHE A 39 -0.14 0.35 3.83
C PHE A 39 -0.65 -0.69 4.82
N VAL A 40 0.25 -1.63 5.14
CA VAL A 40 0.02 -2.71 6.09
C VAL A 40 1.21 -2.73 7.06
N PRO A 41 1.00 -2.42 8.34
CA PRO A 41 2.03 -2.54 9.36
C PRO A 41 2.15 -4.00 9.81
N ILE A 42 3.36 -4.55 9.75
CA ILE A 42 3.70 -5.86 10.31
C ILE A 42 4.65 -5.64 11.49
N VAL A 43 4.19 -6.01 12.68
CA VAL A 43 5.01 -6.01 13.90
C VAL A 43 5.76 -7.34 13.95
N ILE A 44 7.09 -7.28 13.90
CA ILE A 44 7.96 -8.47 13.98
C ILE A 44 8.36 -8.73 15.44
N SER A 45 8.66 -7.67 16.18
CA SER A 45 8.96 -7.71 17.61
C SER A 45 8.59 -6.38 18.28
N SER A 46 8.75 -6.27 19.60
CA SER A 46 8.54 -5.04 20.37
C SER A 46 9.26 -3.82 19.78
N ASP A 47 10.42 -4.06 19.14
CA ASP A 47 11.32 -3.01 18.67
C ASP A 47 11.54 -3.00 17.16
N SER A 48 10.80 -3.82 16.41
CA SER A 48 10.93 -3.92 14.95
C SER A 48 9.58 -4.08 14.29
N SER A 49 9.27 -3.14 13.40
CA SER A 49 8.12 -3.19 12.51
C SER A 49 8.52 -2.89 11.08
N VAL A 50 7.84 -3.56 10.14
CA VAL A 50 7.99 -3.34 8.71
C VAL A 50 6.64 -2.87 8.18
N VAL A 51 6.68 -1.78 7.43
CA VAL A 51 5.51 -1.21 6.78
C VAL A 51 5.64 -1.48 5.29
N TYR A 52 4.77 -2.35 4.78
CA TYR A 52 4.60 -2.55 3.35
C TYR A 52 3.63 -1.52 2.83
N TYR A 53 3.98 -0.81 1.76
CA TYR A 53 3.12 0.24 1.24
C TYR A 53 3.13 0.31 -0.29
N TYR A 54 1.97 0.67 -0.84
CA TYR A 54 1.77 1.06 -2.22
C TYR A 54 1.36 2.53 -2.25
N ALA A 55 1.88 3.30 -3.22
CA ALA A 55 1.56 4.71 -3.37
C ALA A 55 1.12 5.01 -4.80
N SER A 56 0.05 5.79 -4.93
CA SER A 56 -0.56 6.21 -6.20
C SER A 56 -0.89 7.70 -6.19
N GLU A 57 -0.92 8.33 -7.36
CA GLU A 57 -1.43 9.71 -7.51
C GLU A 57 -2.97 9.75 -7.57
N THR A 58 -3.60 8.62 -7.89
CA THR A 58 -5.06 8.48 -7.93
C THR A 58 -5.51 7.56 -6.80
N SER A 59 -6.57 7.95 -6.09
CA SER A 59 -7.22 7.08 -5.10
C SER A 59 -7.87 5.87 -5.76
N LEU A 60 -7.95 4.78 -4.99
CA LEU A 60 -8.78 3.63 -5.32
C LEU A 60 -10.25 4.01 -5.13
N ASP A 61 -11.09 3.75 -6.13
CA ASP A 61 -12.52 4.06 -6.11
C ASP A 61 -13.33 2.95 -5.39
N GLY A 62 -13.12 2.83 -4.08
CA GLY A 62 -13.89 1.90 -3.26
C GLY A 62 -13.36 1.74 -1.84
N SER A 63 -14.08 0.96 -1.05
CA SER A 63 -13.80 0.73 0.38
C SER A 63 -13.30 -0.69 0.66
N PHE A 64 -13.24 -1.54 -0.35
CA PHE A 64 -12.83 -2.93 -0.23
C PHE A 64 -11.96 -3.34 -1.42
N LEU A 65 -10.91 -4.11 -1.15
CA LEU A 65 -10.20 -4.90 -2.15
C LEU A 65 -10.80 -6.31 -2.14
N LEU A 66 -11.06 -6.85 -3.31
CA LEU A 66 -11.49 -8.22 -3.51
C LEU A 66 -10.37 -8.98 -4.19
N PHE A 67 -9.77 -9.91 -3.45
CA PHE A 67 -8.78 -10.83 -3.99
C PHE A 67 -9.45 -12.13 -4.38
N ASP A 68 -9.42 -12.44 -5.68
CA ASP A 68 -9.91 -13.70 -6.21
C ASP A 68 -8.91 -14.82 -5.86
N SER A 69 -9.31 -15.74 -4.98
CA SER A 69 -8.42 -16.81 -4.53
C SER A 69 -8.11 -17.85 -5.62
N PHE A 70 -8.86 -17.85 -6.72
CA PHE A 70 -8.67 -18.79 -7.83
C PHE A 70 -7.81 -18.21 -8.93
N THR A 71 -8.00 -16.93 -9.29
CA THR A 71 -7.24 -16.28 -10.38
C THR A 71 -6.06 -15.46 -9.88
N GLY A 72 -6.05 -15.08 -8.61
CA GLY A 72 -5.08 -14.16 -8.03
C GLY A 72 -5.23 -12.71 -8.50
N GLU A 73 -6.38 -12.36 -9.08
CA GLU A 73 -6.71 -10.99 -9.48
C GLU A 73 -7.20 -10.15 -8.29
N VAL A 74 -6.97 -8.85 -8.39
CA VAL A 74 -7.43 -7.86 -7.39
C VAL A 74 -8.38 -6.90 -8.07
N SER A 75 -9.58 -6.78 -7.50
CA SER A 75 -10.59 -5.79 -7.90
C SER A 75 -10.99 -4.92 -6.71
N ILE A 76 -11.67 -3.80 -6.99
CA ILE A 76 -12.07 -2.81 -5.99
C ILE A 76 -13.60 -2.80 -5.91
N SER A 77 -14.14 -2.73 -4.70
CA SER A 77 -15.58 -2.67 -4.46
C SER A 77 -15.95 -1.53 -3.49
N LYS A 78 -17.10 -0.91 -3.74
CA LYS A 78 -17.71 0.08 -2.84
C LYS A 78 -18.58 -0.56 -1.76
N SER A 79 -18.99 -1.81 -1.97
CA SER A 79 -19.88 -2.54 -1.07
C SER A 79 -19.24 -3.81 -0.57
N TRP A 80 -19.74 -4.27 0.57
CA TRP A 80 -19.42 -5.61 1.07
C TRP A 80 -19.87 -6.67 0.06
N VAL A 81 -19.01 -7.65 -0.20
CA VAL A 81 -19.31 -8.80 -1.07
C VAL A 81 -19.19 -10.06 -0.22
N SER A 82 -20.26 -10.86 -0.20
CA SER A 82 -20.32 -12.12 0.54
C SER A 82 -20.27 -13.30 -0.43
N ASP A 83 -19.11 -13.50 -1.05
CA ASP A 83 -18.84 -14.62 -1.94
C ASP A 83 -17.52 -15.28 -1.53
N SER A 84 -17.57 -16.60 -1.28
CA SER A 84 -16.43 -17.42 -0.85
C SER A 84 -15.25 -17.42 -1.82
N LYS A 85 -15.49 -16.99 -3.08
CA LYS A 85 -14.45 -16.80 -4.09
C LYS A 85 -13.45 -15.70 -3.73
N TYR A 86 -13.88 -14.73 -2.93
CA TYR A 86 -13.09 -13.54 -2.65
C TYR A 86 -12.62 -13.53 -1.19
N MET A 87 -11.33 -13.24 -1.01
CA MET A 87 -10.86 -12.64 0.23
C MET A 87 -11.18 -11.14 0.17
N LEU A 88 -12.09 -10.72 1.03
CA LEU A 88 -12.48 -9.32 1.17
C LEU A 88 -11.55 -8.63 2.17
N VAL A 89 -10.89 -7.57 1.72
CA VAL A 89 -9.94 -6.77 2.50
C VAL A 89 -10.49 -5.34 2.61
N PRO A 90 -10.91 -4.87 3.79
CA PRO A 90 -11.34 -3.49 3.96
C PRO A 90 -10.18 -2.51 3.79
N ILE A 91 -10.48 -1.39 3.14
CA ILE A 91 -9.64 -0.19 3.10
C ILE A 91 -10.13 0.73 4.21
N VAL A 92 -9.30 0.91 5.23
CA VAL A 92 -9.57 1.76 6.39
C VAL A 92 -8.97 3.14 6.14
N GLU A 93 -9.82 4.14 6.00
CA GLU A 93 -9.42 5.54 5.92
C GLU A 93 -8.85 6.00 7.27
N VAL A 94 -7.58 6.43 7.26
CA VAL A 94 -6.85 6.85 8.46
C VAL A 94 -6.82 8.37 8.54
N ASP A 95 -7.41 8.90 9.60
CA ASP A 95 -7.33 10.32 9.95
C ASP A 95 -5.96 10.69 10.54
N SER A 96 -5.44 9.87 11.46
CA SER A 96 -4.14 10.08 12.09
C SER A 96 -3.46 8.77 12.49
N GLN A 97 -2.12 8.78 12.51
CA GLN A 97 -1.30 7.63 12.90
C GLN A 97 0.05 8.08 13.47
N ASN A 98 0.63 7.26 14.34
CA ASN A 98 1.96 7.45 14.92
C ASN A 98 2.92 6.27 14.66
N ILE A 99 2.55 5.38 13.73
CA ILE A 99 3.34 4.21 13.33
C ILE A 99 4.51 4.66 12.46
N ILE A 100 4.24 5.49 11.46
CA ILE A 100 5.20 5.95 10.46
C ILE A 100 5.44 7.45 10.64
N PRO A 101 6.67 7.91 10.91
CA PRO A 101 6.97 9.33 10.93
C PRO A 101 6.65 9.98 9.58
N GLU A 102 5.87 11.06 9.58
CA GLU A 102 5.44 11.77 8.36
C GLU A 102 6.63 12.20 7.48
N LYS A 103 7.69 12.71 8.11
CA LYS A 103 8.94 13.09 7.41
C LYS A 103 9.57 11.92 6.63
N LEU A 104 9.42 10.69 7.14
CA LEU A 104 9.91 9.49 6.46
C LEU A 104 9.04 9.16 5.25
N LEU A 105 7.70 9.21 5.39
CA LEU A 105 6.76 9.05 4.28
C LEU A 105 7.04 10.03 3.15
N LEU A 106 7.14 11.32 3.47
CA LEU A 106 7.40 12.38 2.49
C LEU A 106 8.73 12.17 1.74
N ARG A 107 9.77 11.74 2.45
CA ARG A 107 11.08 11.45 1.86
C ARG A 107 10.99 10.30 0.85
N GLU A 108 10.33 9.21 1.20
CA GLU A 108 10.20 8.04 0.33
C GLU A 108 9.35 8.33 -0.92
N LEU A 109 8.26 9.10 -0.77
CA LEU A 109 7.42 9.55 -1.88
C LEU A 109 8.20 10.46 -2.85
N SER A 110 8.97 11.40 -2.31
CA SER A 110 9.81 12.33 -3.09
C SER A 110 10.94 11.63 -3.84
N ALA A 111 11.59 10.65 -3.21
CA ALA A 111 12.65 9.87 -3.83
C ALA A 111 12.13 9.09 -5.05
N SER A 112 10.95 8.48 -4.96
CA SER A 112 10.37 7.74 -6.07
C SER A 112 9.93 8.63 -7.23
N LYS A 113 9.35 9.81 -6.97
CA LYS A 113 8.99 10.76 -8.05
C LYS A 113 10.21 11.21 -8.86
N ARG A 114 11.37 11.37 -8.22
CA ARG A 114 12.63 11.68 -8.93
C ARG A 114 13.10 10.53 -9.81
N ASN A 115 13.01 9.29 -9.33
CA ASN A 115 13.41 8.11 -10.13
C ASN A 115 12.51 7.91 -11.36
N LEU A 116 11.20 8.21 -11.25
CA LEU A 116 10.26 8.19 -12.37
C LEU A 116 10.61 9.24 -13.44
N ARG A 117 11.00 10.45 -13.02
CA ARG A 117 11.36 11.55 -13.94
C ARG A 117 12.76 11.40 -14.56
N GLY A 118 13.69 10.72 -13.88
CA GLY A 118 15.04 10.47 -14.39
C GLY A 118 15.11 9.36 -15.44
N GLY A 119 14.18 8.40 -15.42
CA GLY A 119 14.15 7.25 -16.34
C GLY A 119 13.60 7.54 -17.74
N THR A 120 12.89 8.65 -17.94
CA THR A 120 12.29 9.02 -19.23
C THR A 120 13.24 9.78 -20.16
N ALA A 121 14.49 10.05 -19.73
CA ALA A 121 15.45 10.85 -20.49
C ALA A 121 16.51 10.04 -21.27
N SER A 122 16.46 8.70 -21.26
CA SER A 122 17.52 7.86 -21.85
C SER A 122 17.06 6.87 -22.92
N SER A 123 16.08 7.24 -23.75
CA SER A 123 15.71 6.45 -24.93
C SER A 123 15.50 7.32 -26.17
N THR A 124 16.54 8.05 -26.54
CA THR A 124 16.69 8.50 -27.93
C THR A 124 18.17 8.43 -28.27
N GLN A 125 18.57 7.42 -29.03
CA GLN A 125 19.37 7.64 -30.23
C GLN A 125 19.42 6.36 -31.10
N PRO A 126 19.51 6.52 -32.43
CA PRO A 126 19.23 5.52 -33.45
C PRO A 126 20.34 4.50 -33.64
#